data_AF-A0A1Y2J257-F1
#
_entry.id   AF-A0A1Y2J257-F1
#
_cell.length_a   1.000
_cell.length_b   1.000
_cell.length_c   1.000
_cell.angle_alpha   90.00
_cell.angle_beta   90.00
_cell.angle_gamma   90.00
#
_symmetry.space_group_name_H-M   'P 1'
#
loop_
_entity.id
_entity.type
_entity.pdbx_description
1 polymer ?
#
loop_
_entity_poly.entity_id
_entity_poly.type
_entity_poly.pdbx_seq_one_letter_code
_entity_poly.pdbx_strand_id
1 'polypeptide(L)'
;MFIVLPTDRRVSDADPGRAPTQRFPARDEQGLVNYYEEADELMERKWREKLGIYLYHHVVKPEMERRGIKPPSKPDKVYLANFPANYTLWVHKKGDPHDPRKDHYLYGSRWVAQFRSPMEFCLHLKWLLEGQPMKRSARPDCRCCYCDGSLSQGEISSALGSYHPSRRDKDKKDKDKDADGKHGKPKTTRNEMVSTNIPFKDYTKLNQAST
;
A
#
# COMPACT_ATOMS: atom_id res chain seq x y z
N MET A 1 12.15 11.65 5.71
CA MET A 1 13.01 11.12 4.63
C MET A 1 12.23 11.16 3.32
N PHE A 2 12.82 11.70 2.27
CA PHE A 2 12.27 11.64 0.91
C PHE A 2 13.10 10.69 0.06
N ILE A 3 12.43 9.78 -0.64
CA ILE A 3 13.04 8.94 -1.67
C ILE A 3 12.81 9.67 -2.99
N VAL A 4 13.88 10.19 -3.57
CA VAL A 4 13.85 10.85 -4.86
C VAL A 4 14.00 9.79 -5.94
N LEU A 5 12.99 9.67 -6.81
CA LEU A 5 13.07 8.80 -7.98
C LEU A 5 13.76 9.55 -9.12
N PRO A 6 14.44 8.85 -10.04
CA PRO A 6 14.89 9.49 -11.27
C PRO A 6 13.67 10.00 -12.04
N THR A 7 13.74 11.25 -12.49
CA THR A 7 12.65 11.94 -13.21
C THR A 7 12.76 11.78 -14.74
N ASP A 8 13.79 11.07 -15.22
CA ASP A 8 14.01 10.83 -16.63
C ASP A 8 12.86 9.98 -17.22
N ARG A 9 12.27 10.44 -18.33
CA ARG A 9 11.20 9.70 -19.03
C ARG A 9 11.65 8.30 -19.47
N ARG A 10 12.94 8.07 -19.68
CA ARG A 10 13.49 6.76 -20.07
C ARG A 10 13.40 5.72 -18.96
N VAL A 11 13.25 6.14 -17.71
CA VAL A 11 13.11 5.22 -16.56
C VAL A 11 11.66 5.00 -16.14
N SER A 12 10.70 5.53 -16.91
CA SER A 12 9.26 5.35 -16.71
C SER A 12 8.68 4.56 -17.87
N ASP A 13 7.76 3.63 -17.59
CA ASP A 13 6.95 2.95 -18.60
C ASP A 13 5.69 3.74 -18.97
N ALA A 14 5.55 4.95 -18.42
CA ALA A 14 4.35 5.74 -18.58
C ALA A 14 4.07 6.11 -20.05
N ASP A 15 2.79 6.13 -20.39
CA ASP A 15 2.25 6.55 -21.66
C ASP A 15 1.20 7.65 -21.40
N PRO A 16 1.44 8.89 -21.87
CA PRO A 16 0.51 10.00 -21.70
C PRO A 16 -0.91 9.72 -22.21
N GLY A 17 -1.07 8.83 -23.20
CA GLY A 17 -2.36 8.42 -23.73
C GLY A 17 -3.21 7.56 -22.78
N ARG A 18 -2.66 7.16 -21.62
CA ARG A 18 -3.36 6.30 -20.64
C ARG A 18 -4.19 7.06 -19.63
N ALA A 19 -4.09 8.39 -19.57
CA ALA A 19 -4.89 9.17 -18.65
C ALA A 19 -6.40 9.04 -18.99
N PRO A 20 -7.30 9.06 -17.98
CA PRO A 20 -8.72 8.91 -18.21
C PRO A 20 -9.27 10.02 -19.10
N THR A 21 -10.26 9.68 -19.94
CA THR A 21 -10.84 10.60 -20.94
C THR A 21 -12.06 11.36 -20.40
N GLN A 22 -12.84 10.75 -19.51
CA GLN A 22 -14.05 11.33 -18.93
C GLN A 22 -13.70 12.29 -17.79
N ARG A 23 -13.27 13.52 -18.11
CA ARG A 23 -12.80 14.50 -17.09
C ARG A 23 -13.81 15.58 -16.71
N PHE A 24 -15.02 15.51 -17.25
CA PHE A 24 -16.05 16.52 -17.03
C PHE A 24 -17.24 15.93 -16.29
N PRO A 25 -17.82 16.64 -15.31
CA PRO A 25 -18.95 16.18 -14.52
C PRO A 25 -20.27 16.26 -15.30
N ALA A 26 -20.37 15.51 -16.40
CA ALA A 26 -21.60 15.37 -17.16
C ALA A 26 -22.56 14.42 -16.44
N ARG A 27 -23.85 14.76 -16.46
CA ARG A 27 -24.92 13.89 -15.96
C ARG A 27 -25.40 12.98 -17.11
N ASP A 28 -25.62 11.71 -16.82
CA ASP A 28 -26.26 10.78 -17.73
C ASP A 28 -27.80 10.96 -17.76
N GLU A 29 -28.49 10.12 -18.53
CA GLU A 29 -29.96 10.13 -18.66
C GLU A 29 -30.67 9.90 -17.31
N GLN A 30 -30.00 9.25 -16.36
CA GLN A 30 -30.47 8.97 -15.02
C GLN A 30 -30.08 10.08 -14.02
N GLY A 31 -29.41 11.14 -14.49
CA GLY A 31 -28.94 12.24 -13.66
C GLY A 31 -27.69 11.93 -12.83
N LEU A 32 -27.05 10.77 -13.02
CA LEU A 32 -25.87 10.34 -12.30
C LEU A 32 -24.60 10.89 -12.95
N VAL A 33 -23.53 11.04 -12.16
CA VAL A 33 -22.21 11.47 -12.64
C VAL A 33 -21.25 10.28 -12.78
N ASN A 34 -20.34 10.39 -13.75
CA ASN A 34 -19.26 9.44 -13.96
C ASN A 34 -18.05 10.15 -14.59
N TYR A 35 -17.12 10.62 -13.77
CA TYR A 35 -15.98 11.41 -14.25
C TYR A 35 -14.75 11.26 -13.36
N TYR A 36 -13.61 11.71 -13.90
CA TYR A 36 -12.31 11.70 -13.26
C TYR A 36 -11.82 13.14 -13.05
N GLU A 37 -11.20 13.37 -11.91
CA GLU A 37 -10.41 14.57 -11.63
C GLU A 37 -9.07 14.17 -11.03
N GLU A 38 -8.07 15.05 -11.07
CA GLU A 38 -6.81 14.80 -10.38
C GLU A 38 -7.03 14.77 -8.86
N ALA A 39 -6.29 13.90 -8.17
CA ALA A 39 -6.39 13.76 -6.73
C ALA A 39 -5.85 14.97 -5.99
N ASP A 40 -6.43 15.25 -4.83
CA ASP A 40 -5.92 16.28 -3.94
C ASP A 40 -4.53 15.90 -3.37
N GLU A 41 -3.76 16.92 -2.97
CA GLU A 41 -2.43 16.74 -2.41
C GLU A 41 -2.42 15.84 -1.17
N LEU A 42 -3.51 15.83 -0.40
CA LEU A 42 -3.65 15.01 0.80
C LEU A 42 -3.63 13.53 0.44
N MET A 43 -4.37 13.13 -0.58
CA MET A 43 -4.45 11.76 -1.04
C MET A 43 -3.17 11.34 -1.77
N GLU A 44 -2.61 12.21 -2.60
CA GLU A 44 -1.31 11.97 -3.22
C GLU A 44 -0.23 11.72 -2.16
N ARG A 45 -0.18 12.56 -1.12
CA ARG A 45 0.76 12.39 0.00
C ARG A 45 0.58 11.04 0.69
N LYS A 46 -0.66 10.60 0.94
CA LYS A 46 -0.94 9.28 1.54
C LYS A 46 -0.45 8.13 0.65
N TRP A 47 -0.64 8.25 -0.66
CA TRP A 47 -0.10 7.27 -1.62
C TRP A 47 1.43 7.24 -1.59
N ARG A 48 2.07 8.40 -1.68
CA ARG A 48 3.54 8.54 -1.66
C ARG A 48 4.15 8.07 -0.34
N GLU A 49 3.46 8.22 0.78
CA GLU A 49 3.88 7.68 2.08
C GLU A 49 3.93 6.16 2.07
N LYS A 50 2.83 5.51 1.66
CA LYS A 50 2.75 4.05 1.60
C LYS A 50 3.80 3.46 0.66
N LEU A 51 3.98 4.07 -0.50
CA LEU A 51 5.03 3.66 -1.44
C LEU A 51 6.44 3.92 -0.90
N GLY A 52 6.65 5.05 -0.21
CA GLY A 52 7.92 5.39 0.41
C GLY A 52 8.33 4.40 1.49
N ILE A 53 7.40 4.02 2.37
CA ILE A 53 7.59 2.99 3.40
C ILE A 53 7.96 1.65 2.76
N TYR A 54 7.22 1.25 1.72
CA TYR A 54 7.53 0.02 0.98
C TYR A 54 8.96 0.04 0.42
N LEU A 55 9.33 1.09 -0.33
CA LEU A 55 10.67 1.19 -0.91
C LEU A 55 11.77 1.26 0.16
N TYR A 56 11.48 1.88 1.30
CA TYR A 56 12.41 1.89 2.41
C TYR A 56 12.74 0.48 2.86
N HIS A 57 11.72 -0.33 3.17
CA HIS A 57 11.91 -1.67 3.70
C HIS A 57 12.48 -2.66 2.68
N HIS A 58 12.13 -2.52 1.40
CA HIS A 58 12.43 -3.54 0.39
C HIS A 58 13.55 -3.16 -0.60
N VAL A 59 13.99 -1.89 -0.62
CA VAL A 59 15.03 -1.41 -1.54
C VAL A 59 16.11 -0.64 -0.79
N VAL A 60 15.75 0.45 -0.11
CA VAL A 60 16.72 1.38 0.48
C VAL A 60 17.45 0.75 1.67
N LYS A 61 16.72 0.18 2.63
CA LYS A 61 17.28 -0.42 3.83
C LYS A 61 18.23 -1.58 3.50
N PRO A 62 17.84 -2.59 2.69
CA PRO A 62 18.75 -3.66 2.28
C PRO A 62 20.00 -3.14 1.55
N GLU A 63 19.85 -2.13 0.70
CA GLU A 63 20.98 -1.54 -0.04
C GLU A 63 21.95 -0.78 0.87
N MET A 64 21.43 -0.04 1.86
CA MET A 64 22.26 0.62 2.88
C MET A 64 23.04 -0.40 3.71
N GLU A 65 22.37 -1.47 4.17
CA GLU A 65 22.99 -2.55 4.92
C GLU A 65 24.09 -3.25 4.11
N ARG A 66 23.85 -3.51 2.81
CA ARG A 66 24.84 -4.08 1.89
C ARG A 66 26.10 -3.21 1.76
N ARG A 67 25.95 -1.88 1.88
CA ARG A 67 27.06 -0.91 1.87
C ARG A 67 27.70 -0.71 3.26
N GLY A 68 27.28 -1.47 4.27
CA GLY A 68 27.77 -1.34 5.64
C GLY A 68 27.23 -0.12 6.39
N ILE A 69 26.22 0.57 5.85
CA ILE A 69 25.56 1.70 6.50
C ILE A 69 24.45 1.12 7.38
N LYS A 70 24.38 1.52 8.66
CA LYS A 70 23.28 1.11 9.56
C LYS A 70 22.08 2.04 9.38
N PRO A 71 20.99 1.60 8.72
CA PRO A 71 19.81 2.43 8.54
C PRO A 71 18.99 2.50 9.83
N PRO A 72 18.21 3.58 10.05
CA PRO A 72 17.32 3.65 11.21
C PRO A 72 16.27 2.54 11.16
N SER A 73 16.06 1.83 12.26
CA SER A 73 15.08 0.72 12.30
C SER A 73 13.65 1.19 12.00
N LYS A 74 13.31 2.42 12.38
CA LYS A 74 12.01 3.06 12.17
C LYS A 74 12.23 4.53 11.80
N PRO A 75 12.24 4.89 10.51
CA PRO A 75 12.25 6.29 10.11
C PRO A 75 10.92 6.96 10.47
N ASP A 76 10.96 8.19 11.00
CA ASP A 76 9.75 8.90 11.45
C ASP A 76 8.70 9.04 10.33
N LYS A 77 9.17 9.42 9.14
CA LYS A 77 8.34 9.60 7.95
C LYS A 77 9.14 9.30 6.70
N VAL A 78 8.63 8.44 5.82
CA VAL A 78 9.22 8.15 4.51
C VAL A 78 8.20 8.38 3.42
N TYR A 79 8.55 9.24 2.47
CA TYR A 79 7.70 9.54 1.32
C TYR A 79 8.50 9.38 0.03
N LEU A 80 7.83 8.98 -1.04
CA LEU A 80 8.28 9.35 -2.37
C LEU A 80 8.25 10.87 -2.55
N ALA A 81 9.31 11.44 -3.11
CA ALA A 81 9.34 12.86 -3.45
C ALA A 81 8.24 13.23 -4.45
N ASN A 82 8.09 12.42 -5.50
CA ASN A 82 7.05 12.50 -6.52
C ASN A 82 6.70 11.09 -7.02
N PHE A 83 5.57 10.93 -7.73
CA PHE A 83 5.34 9.72 -8.53
C PHE A 83 6.37 9.63 -9.67
N PRO A 84 6.58 8.44 -10.27
CA PRO A 84 7.38 8.33 -11.47
C PRO A 84 6.87 9.26 -12.59
N ALA A 85 7.76 9.65 -13.50
CA ALA A 85 7.41 10.61 -14.55
C ALA A 85 6.17 10.17 -15.34
N ASN A 86 5.24 11.11 -15.53
CA ASN A 86 3.93 10.95 -16.20
C ASN A 86 2.96 9.95 -15.55
N TYR A 87 3.16 9.60 -14.28
CA TYR A 87 2.11 8.99 -13.47
C TYR A 87 1.31 10.07 -12.75
N THR A 88 -0.01 9.91 -12.75
CA THR A 88 -0.94 10.85 -12.10
C THR A 88 -1.96 10.07 -11.29
N LEU A 89 -2.25 10.54 -10.08
CA LEU A 89 -3.31 9.99 -9.26
C LEU A 89 -4.62 10.69 -9.59
N TRP A 90 -5.64 9.91 -9.92
CA TRP A 90 -6.97 10.38 -10.28
C TRP A 90 -7.98 9.94 -9.22
N VAL A 91 -9.02 10.76 -9.02
CA VAL A 91 -10.24 10.41 -8.30
C VAL A 91 -11.33 10.13 -9.32
N HIS A 92 -11.87 8.93 -9.29
CA HIS A 92 -13.08 8.58 -10.02
C HIS A 92 -14.29 8.89 -9.14
N LYS A 93 -15.17 9.77 -9.64
CA LYS A 93 -16.43 10.13 -9.01
C LYS A 93 -17.58 9.50 -9.78
N LYS A 94 -18.34 8.63 -9.10
CA LYS A 94 -19.45 7.90 -9.71
C LYS A 94 -20.68 7.87 -8.80
N GLY A 95 -21.86 8.12 -9.37
CA GLY A 95 -23.15 7.99 -8.67
C GLY A 95 -23.88 9.32 -8.55
N ASP A 96 -24.48 9.56 -7.38
CA ASP A 96 -25.23 10.79 -7.12
C ASP A 96 -24.32 12.03 -7.27
N PRO A 97 -24.76 13.11 -7.97
CA PRO A 97 -23.94 14.31 -8.14
C PRO A 97 -23.60 15.05 -6.84
N HIS A 98 -24.42 14.94 -5.80
CA HIS A 98 -24.24 15.60 -4.51
C HIS A 98 -23.29 14.83 -3.59
N ASP A 99 -23.35 13.50 -3.63
CA ASP A 99 -22.44 12.61 -2.88
C ASP A 99 -21.92 11.47 -3.75
N PRO A 100 -21.05 11.76 -4.73
CA PRO A 100 -20.51 10.73 -5.60
C PRO A 100 -19.51 9.88 -4.83
N ARG A 101 -19.60 8.56 -5.02
CA ARG A 101 -18.58 7.62 -4.53
C ARG A 101 -17.23 7.97 -5.14
N LYS A 102 -16.19 8.02 -4.31
CA LYS A 102 -14.82 8.41 -4.70
C LYS A 102 -13.87 7.21 -4.64
N ASP A 103 -13.35 6.80 -5.78
CA ASP A 103 -12.26 5.82 -5.86
C ASP A 103 -10.98 6.49 -6.34
N HIS A 104 -9.82 6.01 -5.90
CA HIS A 104 -8.53 6.57 -6.28
C HIS A 104 -7.77 5.60 -7.15
N TYR A 105 -7.25 6.11 -8.26
CA TYR A 105 -6.58 5.31 -9.27
C TYR A 105 -5.32 5.99 -9.76
N LEU A 106 -4.21 5.28 -9.69
CA LEU A 106 -2.96 5.75 -10.26
C LEU A 106 -2.88 5.29 -11.72
N TYR A 107 -2.80 6.27 -12.63
CA TYR A 107 -2.65 6.06 -14.07
C TYR A 107 -1.24 6.41 -14.52
N GLY A 108 -0.80 5.81 -15.63
CA GLY A 108 0.46 6.13 -16.27
C GLY A 108 1.00 4.97 -17.09
N SER A 109 1.07 3.77 -16.51
CA SER A 109 1.70 2.61 -17.15
C SER A 109 1.12 2.28 -18.53
N ARG A 110 1.99 1.97 -19.50
CA ARG A 110 1.54 1.38 -20.78
C ARG A 110 1.05 -0.06 -20.65
N TRP A 111 1.45 -0.76 -19.59
CA TRP A 111 1.19 -2.18 -19.34
C TRP A 111 -0.04 -2.43 -18.47
N VAL A 112 -0.33 -1.49 -17.56
CA VAL A 112 -1.42 -1.60 -16.58
C VAL A 112 -2.36 -0.42 -16.76
N ALA A 113 -3.65 -0.70 -16.95
CA ALA A 113 -4.66 0.33 -17.18
C ALA A 113 -4.72 1.34 -16.03
N GLN A 114 -4.78 0.85 -14.79
CA GLN A 114 -4.76 1.65 -13.57
C GLN A 114 -4.39 0.79 -12.36
N PHE A 115 -3.79 1.40 -11.34
CA PHE A 115 -3.60 0.77 -10.02
C PHE A 115 -4.61 1.34 -9.02
N ARG A 116 -5.29 0.49 -8.26
CA ARG A 116 -6.39 0.85 -7.35
C ARG A 116 -5.95 1.06 -5.92
N SER A 117 -4.70 0.72 -5.61
CA SER A 117 -4.09 1.00 -4.32
C SER A 117 -2.57 1.14 -4.43
N PRO A 118 -1.91 1.77 -3.45
CA PRO A 118 -0.45 1.80 -3.39
C PRO A 118 0.18 0.41 -3.39
N MET A 119 -0.46 -0.56 -2.74
CA MET A 119 0.06 -1.93 -2.63
C MET A 119 -0.02 -2.68 -3.95
N GLU A 120 -0.97 -2.35 -4.82
CA GLU A 120 -0.98 -2.90 -6.19
C GLU A 120 0.16 -2.32 -7.04
N PHE A 121 0.56 -1.08 -6.78
CA PHE A 121 1.62 -0.40 -7.53
C PHE A 121 3.03 -0.70 -7.01
N CYS A 122 3.21 -1.07 -5.74
CA CYS A 122 4.53 -1.12 -5.09
C CYS A 122 5.55 -2.04 -5.80
N LEU A 123 5.13 -3.21 -6.27
CA LEU A 123 5.99 -4.12 -7.03
C LEU A 123 6.32 -3.60 -8.43
N HIS A 124 5.38 -2.88 -9.06
CA HIS A 124 5.62 -2.22 -10.33
C HIS A 124 6.60 -1.06 -10.19
N LEU A 125 6.47 -0.28 -9.12
CA LEU A 125 7.41 0.77 -8.78
C LEU A 125 8.82 0.22 -8.53
N LYS A 126 8.95 -0.91 -7.83
CA LYS A 126 10.25 -1.58 -7.66
C LYS A 126 10.83 -2.00 -9.01
N TRP A 127 10.03 -2.60 -9.89
CA TRP A 127 10.46 -2.98 -11.24
C TRP A 127 10.95 -1.77 -12.07
N LEU A 128 10.29 -0.61 -11.97
CA LEU A 128 10.75 0.64 -12.59
C LEU A 128 12.16 1.02 -12.08
N LEU A 129 12.39 0.94 -10.78
CA LEU A 129 13.68 1.27 -10.15
C LEU A 129 14.80 0.27 -10.50
N GLU A 130 14.44 -0.96 -10.84
CA GLU A 130 15.38 -2.00 -11.28
C GLU A 130 15.74 -1.89 -12.77
N GLY A 131 15.32 -0.82 -13.45
CA GLY A 131 15.65 -0.57 -14.84
C GLY A 131 14.72 -1.25 -15.83
N GLN A 132 13.49 -1.59 -15.41
CA GLN A 132 12.45 -2.14 -16.26
C GLN A 132 12.86 -3.45 -16.97
N PRO A 133 13.39 -4.47 -16.26
CA PRO A 133 13.79 -5.72 -16.89
C PRO A 133 12.62 -6.37 -17.64
N MET A 134 12.92 -6.95 -18.81
CA MET A 134 11.93 -7.55 -19.70
C MET A 134 12.15 -9.07 -19.80
N LYS A 135 11.05 -9.83 -19.82
CA LYS A 135 11.06 -11.26 -20.14
C LYS A 135 11.39 -11.46 -21.62
N ARG A 136 11.87 -12.65 -22.00
CA ARG A 136 12.11 -13.03 -23.42
C ARG A 136 10.86 -12.86 -24.31
N SER A 137 9.67 -12.93 -23.72
CA SER A 137 8.39 -12.72 -24.39
C SER A 137 8.03 -11.25 -24.66
N ALA A 138 8.96 -10.32 -24.48
CA ALA A 138 8.73 -8.88 -24.57
C ALA A 138 7.64 -8.34 -23.61
N ARG A 139 7.38 -9.07 -22.52
CA ARG A 139 6.54 -8.63 -21.39
C ARG A 139 7.43 -8.12 -20.25
N PRO A 140 6.93 -7.21 -19.39
CA PRO A 140 7.64 -6.81 -18.18
C PRO A 140 8.00 -8.02 -17.31
N ASP A 141 9.23 -8.07 -16.81
CA ASP A 141 9.61 -8.95 -15.70
C ASP A 141 9.20 -8.32 -14.35
N CYS A 142 7.92 -7.98 -14.26
CA CYS A 142 7.31 -7.29 -13.13
C CYS A 142 6.38 -8.26 -12.39
N ARG A 143 6.52 -8.32 -11.06
CA ARG A 143 5.76 -9.23 -10.18
C ARG A 143 4.47 -8.63 -9.62
N CYS A 144 4.03 -7.47 -10.11
CA CYS A 144 2.75 -6.92 -9.67
C CYS A 144 1.58 -7.80 -10.15
N CYS A 145 0.45 -7.72 -9.45
CA CYS A 145 -0.74 -8.53 -9.75
C CYS A 145 -1.29 -8.34 -11.17
N TYR A 146 -0.94 -7.24 -11.85
CA TYR A 146 -1.37 -6.95 -13.22
C TYR A 146 -0.40 -7.45 -14.30
N CYS A 147 0.92 -7.30 -14.10
CA CYS A 147 1.90 -7.68 -15.11
C CYS A 147 2.16 -9.18 -15.14
N ASP A 148 2.22 -9.81 -13.95
CA ASP A 148 2.49 -11.24 -13.84
C ASP A 148 1.20 -12.07 -13.82
N GLY A 149 0.20 -11.63 -13.06
CA GLY A 149 -1.11 -12.28 -12.96
C GLY A 149 -1.12 -13.64 -12.24
N SER A 150 0.03 -14.18 -11.82
CA SER A 150 0.11 -15.49 -11.15
C SER A 150 -0.33 -15.44 -9.69
N LEU A 151 -0.15 -14.29 -9.03
CA LEU A 151 -0.53 -14.05 -7.64
C LEU A 151 -1.58 -12.95 -7.56
N SER A 152 -2.58 -13.17 -6.71
CA SER A 152 -3.56 -12.14 -6.37
C SER A 152 -2.94 -11.02 -5.53
N GLN A 153 -3.57 -9.85 -5.52
CA GLN A 153 -3.14 -8.75 -4.66
C GLN A 153 -3.15 -9.11 -3.17
N GLY A 154 -4.07 -9.97 -2.74
CA GLY A 154 -4.15 -10.45 -1.36
C GLY A 154 -2.93 -11.27 -0.96
N GLU A 155 -2.53 -12.21 -1.81
CA GLU A 155 -1.34 -13.05 -1.60
C GLU A 155 -0.06 -12.22 -1.58
N ILE A 156 0.09 -11.28 -2.52
CA ILE A 156 1.21 -10.33 -2.55
C ILE A 156 1.25 -9.51 -1.26
N SER A 157 0.11 -8.98 -0.81
CA SER A 157 0.07 -8.13 0.39
C SER A 157 0.38 -8.94 1.65
N SER A 158 -0.02 -10.22 1.70
CA SER A 158 0.30 -11.15 2.78
C SER A 158 1.80 -11.44 2.84
N ALA A 159 2.42 -11.74 1.69
CA ALA A 159 3.86 -11.96 1.60
C ALA A 159 4.69 -10.73 2.00
N LEU A 160 4.16 -9.52 1.75
CA LEU A 160 4.78 -8.26 2.14
C LEU A 160 4.47 -7.82 3.59
N GLY A 161 3.73 -8.63 4.37
CA GLY A 161 3.36 -8.28 5.74
C GLY A 161 2.41 -7.07 5.88
N SER A 162 1.77 -6.66 4.78
CA SER A 162 0.87 -5.50 4.70
C SER A 162 -0.61 -5.91 4.65
N TYR A 163 -0.90 -7.21 4.72
CA TYR A 163 -2.26 -7.72 4.72
C TYR A 163 -2.94 -7.48 6.06
N HIS A 164 -4.02 -6.69 6.03
CA HIS A 164 -4.92 -6.56 7.16
C HIS A 164 -6.20 -7.33 6.80
N PRO A 165 -6.48 -8.49 7.42
CA PRO A 165 -7.67 -9.27 7.09
C PRO A 165 -8.91 -8.41 7.30
N SER A 166 -9.81 -8.42 6.31
CA SER A 166 -11.11 -7.76 6.46
C SER A 166 -11.95 -8.50 7.51
N ARG A 167 -12.98 -7.84 8.08
CA ARG A 167 -13.92 -8.52 8.99
C ARG A 167 -14.56 -9.75 8.34
N ARG A 168 -14.86 -9.69 7.04
CA ARG A 168 -15.38 -10.83 6.25
C ARG A 168 -14.42 -12.02 6.19
N ASP A 169 -13.10 -11.77 6.14
CA ASP A 169 -12.10 -12.85 6.14
C ASP A 169 -11.98 -13.52 7.51
N LYS A 170 -12.27 -12.78 8.59
CA LYS A 170 -12.40 -13.35 9.94
C LYS A 170 -13.64 -14.23 10.04
N ASP A 171 -14.80 -13.74 9.56
CA ASP A 171 -16.06 -14.48 9.59
C ASP A 171 -15.99 -15.80 8.81
N LYS A 172 -15.23 -15.83 7.70
CA LYS A 172 -15.02 -17.05 6.91
C LYS A 172 -14.11 -18.04 7.63
N LYS A 173 -13.04 -17.56 8.28
CA LYS A 173 -12.13 -18.38 9.09
C LYS A 173 -12.81 -18.95 10.33
N ASP A 174 -13.77 -18.24 10.90
CA ASP A 174 -14.54 -18.72 12.04
C ASP A 174 -15.60 -19.75 11.60
N LYS A 175 -16.26 -19.55 10.45
CA LYS A 175 -17.15 -20.58 9.86
C LYS A 175 -16.46 -21.87 9.44
N ASP A 176 -15.24 -21.79 8.90
CA ASP A 176 -14.47 -22.98 8.52
C ASP A 176 -13.99 -23.77 9.76
N LYS A 177 -13.85 -23.12 10.92
CA LYS A 177 -13.55 -23.80 12.19
C LYS A 177 -14.75 -24.52 12.80
N ASP A 178 -15.96 -24.05 12.51
CA ASP A 178 -17.19 -24.65 13.02
C ASP A 178 -17.70 -25.81 12.15
N ALA A 179 -17.17 -25.97 10.93
CA ALA A 179 -17.54 -27.04 10.00
C ALA A 179 -16.79 -28.37 10.26
N ASP A 180 -15.58 -28.33 10.81
CA ASP A 180 -14.86 -29.53 11.25
C ASP A 180 -15.19 -29.82 12.72
N GLY A 181 -16.37 -30.39 12.93
CA GLY A 181 -16.83 -30.94 14.21
C GLY A 181 -15.90 -32.04 14.72
N LYS A 182 -14.80 -31.64 15.38
CA LYS A 182 -14.06 -32.48 16.33
C LYS A 182 -13.65 -31.64 17.53
N HIS A 183 -14.30 -31.92 18.65
CA HIS A 183 -13.87 -31.52 19.99
C HIS A 183 -12.40 -31.89 20.22
N GLY A 184 -11.50 -30.92 20.03
CA GLY A 184 -10.10 -30.99 20.40
C GLY A 184 -9.80 -29.90 21.42
N LYS A 185 -9.61 -30.31 22.68
CA LYS A 185 -9.17 -29.45 23.79
C LYS A 185 -7.99 -28.55 23.37
N PRO A 186 -7.89 -27.31 23.87
CA PRO A 186 -6.74 -26.46 23.59
C PRO A 186 -5.46 -27.09 24.15
N LYS A 187 -4.51 -27.43 23.28
CA LYS A 187 -3.13 -27.76 23.66
C LYS A 187 -2.42 -26.47 24.04
N THR A 188 -2.28 -26.24 25.34
CA THR A 188 -1.36 -25.27 25.93
C THR A 188 0.08 -25.72 25.68
N THR A 189 0.73 -25.21 24.63
CA THR A 189 2.19 -25.20 24.56
C THR A 189 2.71 -24.05 25.41
N ARG A 190 3.17 -24.43 26.59
CA ARG A 190 3.97 -23.65 27.53
C ARG A 190 5.24 -23.16 26.81
N ASN A 191 5.41 -21.84 26.69
CA ASN A 191 6.72 -21.25 26.48
C ASN A 191 6.89 -20.16 27.55
N GLU A 192 7.93 -20.30 28.36
CA GLU A 192 8.23 -19.48 29.53
C GLU A 192 8.35 -18.00 29.15
N MET A 193 7.44 -17.18 29.67
CA MET A 193 7.67 -15.75 29.80
C MET A 193 8.42 -15.52 31.11
N VAL A 194 9.67 -15.05 31.00
CA VAL A 194 10.37 -14.39 32.10
C VAL A 194 9.52 -13.20 32.53
N SER A 195 8.93 -13.31 33.72
CA SER A 195 8.16 -12.26 34.35
C SER A 195 9.11 -11.22 34.96
N THR A 196 9.24 -10.07 34.31
CA THR A 196 9.67 -8.85 34.99
C THR A 196 8.42 -8.09 35.41
N ASN A 197 7.95 -8.36 36.63
CA ASN A 197 7.01 -7.50 37.34
C ASN A 197 7.62 -6.09 37.45
N ILE A 198 7.08 -5.13 36.69
CA ILE A 198 7.28 -3.71 36.95
C ILE A 198 6.12 -3.29 37.88
N PRO A 199 6.37 -2.97 39.16
CA PRO A 199 5.31 -2.49 40.04
C PRO A 199 4.87 -1.10 39.55
N PHE A 200 3.58 -0.97 39.23
CA PHE A 200 2.94 0.30 38.97
C PHE A 200 3.00 1.15 40.26
N LYS A 201 3.73 2.27 40.23
CA LYS A 201 3.73 3.25 41.32
C LYS A 201 2.37 3.94 41.33
N ASP A 202 1.60 3.72 42.39
CA ASP A 202 0.37 4.46 42.68
C ASP A 202 0.76 5.83 43.27
N TYR A 203 0.48 6.90 42.51
CA TYR A 203 0.81 8.28 42.87
C TYR A 203 -0.34 9.01 43.59
N THR A 204 -1.38 8.31 44.06
CA THR A 204 -2.50 8.95 44.78
C THR A 204 -2.20 9.36 46.23
N LYS A 205 -0.95 9.31 46.71
CA LYS A 205 -0.58 9.69 48.08
C LYS A 205 0.58 10.69 48.22
N LEU A 206 0.79 11.57 47.25
CA LEU A 206 1.67 12.74 47.42
C LEU A 206 0.83 13.97 47.73
N ASN A 207 0.43 14.15 49.00
CA ASN A 207 0.15 15.45 49.64
C ASN A 207 -0.38 15.27 51.08
N GLN A 208 0.39 14.61 51.95
CA GLN A 208 0.14 14.68 53.39
C GLN A 208 1.45 14.90 54.15
N ALA A 209 1.53 16.10 54.73
CA ALA A 209 2.28 16.54 55.90
C ALA A 209 3.83 16.67 55.81
N SER A 210 4.27 17.93 55.79
CA SER A 210 5.44 18.37 56.55
C SER A 210 5.05 19.64 57.32
N THR A 211 4.83 19.48 58.61
CA THR A 211 4.84 20.51 59.67
C THR A 211 5.35 19.82 60.92
#